data_AF-A0A2H0WJ83-F1
#
_entry.id   AF-A0A2H0WJ83-F1
#
_cell.length_a   1.000
_cell.length_b   1.000
_cell.length_c   1.000
_cell.angle_alpha   90.00
_cell.angle_beta   90.00
_cell.angle_gamma   90.00
#
_symmetry.space_group_name_H-M   'P 1'
#
loop_
_entity.id
_entity.type
_entity.pdbx_description
1 polymer ?
#
loop_
_entity_poly.entity_id
_entity_poly.type
_entity_poly.pdbx_seq_one_letter_code
_entity_poly.pdbx_strand_id
1 'polypeptide(L)' 'MGLPKTVRLEDELEKKVENYLEANGIRFAQLVNLAVEKFIKEPQTIQLAPVDEKDFATAAAKAFKKHKNAMDKLK' A
#
# COMPACT_ATOMS: atom_id res chain seq x y z
N MET A 1 -6.67 24.24 -20.32
CA MET A 1 -7.81 24.31 -19.36
C MET A 1 -7.34 23.67 -18.06
N GLY A 2 -7.44 24.36 -16.92
CA GLY A 2 -6.99 23.83 -15.63
C GLY A 2 -7.95 22.78 -15.08
N LEU A 3 -7.41 21.79 -14.37
CA LEU A 3 -8.22 20.80 -13.64
C LEU A 3 -9.07 21.50 -12.56
N PRO A 4 -10.34 21.10 -12.37
CA PRO A 4 -11.16 21.61 -11.29
C PRO A 4 -10.50 21.27 -9.93
N LYS A 5 -10.35 22.29 -9.06
CA LYS A 5 -9.61 22.20 -7.79
C LYS A 5 -10.50 21.99 -6.55
N THR A 6 -11.73 21.51 -6.74
CA THR A 6 -12.64 21.25 -5.62
C THR A 6 -12.38 19.87 -5.05
N VAL A 7 -12.03 19.79 -3.77
CA VAL A 7 -11.80 18.53 -3.04
C VAL A 7 -12.94 18.37 -2.04
N ARG A 8 -13.56 17.19 -2.01
CA ARG A 8 -14.52 16.79 -0.96
C ARG A 8 -13.83 15.77 -0.07
N LEU A 9 -13.80 16.03 1.23
CA LEU A 9 -13.26 15.13 2.23
C LEU A 9 -14.42 14.31 2.82
N GLU A 10 -14.12 13.09 3.26
CA GLU A 10 -15.05 12.34 4.11
C GLU A 10 -15.06 12.95 5.52
N ASP A 11 -16.22 12.94 6.18
CA ASP A 11 -16.43 13.59 7.49
C ASP A 11 -15.42 13.13 8.56
N GLU A 12 -15.03 11.84 8.53
CA GLU A 12 -14.04 11.28 9.46
C GLU A 12 -12.62 11.78 9.18
N LEU A 13 -12.32 12.09 7.92
CA LEU A 13 -11.04 12.56 7.46
C LEU A 13 -10.87 14.06 7.75
N GLU A 14 -11.95 14.83 7.64
CA GLU A 14 -11.97 16.28 7.83
C GLU A 14 -11.42 16.67 9.21
N LYS A 15 -11.91 16.04 10.29
CA LYS A 15 -11.40 16.29 11.65
C LYS A 15 -9.91 15.96 11.81
N LYS A 16 -9.44 14.88 11.17
CA LYS A 16 -8.02 14.49 11.24
C LYS A 16 -7.14 15.48 10.49
N VAL A 17 -7.61 15.97 9.35
CA VAL A 17 -6.95 17.00 8.55
C VAL A 17 -6.88 18.30 9.35
N GLU A 18 -7.99 18.77 9.91
CA GLU A 18 -8.03 20.00 10.73
C GLU A 18 -7.02 19.94 11.87
N ASN A 19 -7.03 18.87 12.68
CA ASN A 19 -6.08 18.67 13.77
C ASN A 19 -4.62 18.69 13.28
N TYR A 20 -4.35 18.09 12.11
CA TYR A 20 -3.01 18.08 11.52
C TYR A 20 -2.60 19.47 11.01
N LEU A 21 -3.52 20.23 10.41
CA LEU A 21 -3.26 21.59 9.94
C LEU A 21 -2.94 22.52 11.10
N GLU A 22 -3.71 22.43 12.20
CA GLU A 22 -3.50 23.21 13.41
C GLU A 22 -2.16 22.87 14.08
N ALA A 23 -1.87 21.57 14.26
CA ALA A 23 -0.63 21.13 14.91
C ALA A 23 0.63 21.53 14.15
N ASN A 24 0.56 21.59 12.82
CA ASN A 24 1.71 21.92 11.96
C ASN A 24 1.70 23.38 11.46
N GLY A 25 0.65 24.15 11.76
CA GLY A 25 0.51 25.55 11.34
C GLY A 25 0.49 25.75 9.81
N ILE A 26 0.00 24.75 9.05
CA ILE A 26 -0.01 24.77 7.59
C ILE A 26 -1.41 24.96 7.01
N ARG A 27 -1.49 25.45 5.78
CA ARG A 27 -2.77 25.58 5.05
C ARG A 27 -3.12 24.27 4.34
N PHE A 28 -4.42 24.00 4.19
CA PHE A 28 -4.91 22.82 3.47
C PHE A 28 -4.33 22.69 2.05
N ALA A 29 -4.19 23.80 1.32
CA ALA A 29 -3.56 23.79 0.00
C ALA A 29 -2.09 23.32 0.02
N GLN A 30 -1.34 23.63 1.08
CA GLN A 30 0.04 23.16 1.23
C GLN A 30 0.06 21.66 1.52
N LEU A 31 -0.84 21.18 2.39
CA LEU A 31 -0.99 19.76 2.67
C LEU A 31 -1.30 18.96 1.40
N VAL A 32 -2.26 19.43 0.58
CA VAL A 32 -2.62 18.77 -0.69
C VAL A 32 -1.43 18.75 -1.65
N ASN A 33 -0.71 19.85 -1.80
CA ASN A 33 0.47 19.90 -2.66
C ASN A 33 1.57 18.93 -2.21
N LEU A 34 1.85 18.87 -0.90
CA LEU A 34 2.82 17.93 -0.32
C LEU A 34 2.40 16.47 -0.52
N ALA A 35 1.12 16.18 -0.31
CA ALA A 35 0.57 14.84 -0.51
C ALA A 35 0.69 14.41 -1.97
N VAL A 36 0.30 15.27 -2.91
CA VAL A 36 0.40 15.00 -4.35
C VAL A 36 1.86 14.82 -4.77
N GLU A 37 2.77 15.68 -4.32
CA GLU A 37 4.19 15.55 -4.62
C GLU A 37 4.78 14.24 -4.07
N LYS A 38 4.44 13.88 -2.83
CA LYS A 38 4.86 12.62 -2.22
C LYS A 38 4.30 11.42 -2.98
N PHE A 39 3.02 11.46 -3.34
CA PHE A 39 2.35 10.37 -4.06
C PHE A 39 2.88 10.18 -5.48
N ILE A 40 3.33 11.25 -6.13
CA ILE A 40 3.99 11.19 -7.44
C ILE A 40 5.42 10.64 -7.29
N LYS A 41 6.16 11.03 -6.25
CA LYS A 41 7.53 10.57 -6.00
C LYS A 41 7.61 9.12 -5.55
N GLU A 42 6.64 8.67 -4.75
CA GLU A 42 6.57 7.31 -4.21
C GLU A 42 5.55 6.49 -5.01
N PRO A 43 5.98 5.71 -6.01
CA PRO A 43 5.06 4.88 -6.77
C PRO A 43 4.39 3.87 -5.83
N GLN A 44 3.07 3.96 -5.73
CA GLN A 44 2.20 3.07 -4.93
C GLN A 44 2.03 1.69 -5.58
N THR A 45 2.77 1.39 -6.65
CA THR A 45 2.77 0.06 -7.24
C THR A 45 3.41 -0.89 -6.26
N ILE A 46 2.68 -1.95 -5.89
CA ILE A 46 3.24 -3.13 -5.24
C ILE A 46 4.32 -3.65 -6.17
N GLN A 47 5.57 -3.27 -5.92
CA GLN A 47 6.70 -3.88 -6.58
C GLN A 47 6.75 -5.31 -6.08
N LEU A 48 6.32 -6.25 -6.93
CA LEU A 48 6.52 -7.67 -6.69
C LEU A 48 8.04 -7.88 -6.64
N ALA A 49 8.60 -7.93 -5.43
CA ALA A 49 9.98 -8.29 -5.25
C ALA A 49 10.16 -9.76 -5.69
N PRO A 50 11.18 -10.07 -6.51
CA PRO A 50 11.49 -11.46 -6.79
C PRO A 50 11.83 -12.16 -5.47
N VAL A 51 11.17 -13.28 -5.22
CA VAL A 51 11.48 -14.13 -4.06
C VAL A 51 12.87 -14.72 -4.27
N ASP A 52 13.72 -14.67 -3.24
CA ASP A 52 15.04 -15.31 -3.28
C ASP A 52 14.90 -16.79 -3.67
N GLU A 53 15.76 -17.27 -4.57
CA GLU A 53 15.67 -18.64 -5.12
C GLU A 53 15.66 -19.73 -4.02
N LYS A 54 16.32 -19.46 -2.90
CA LYS A 54 16.35 -20.35 -1.73
C LYS A 54 15.00 -20.46 -1.05
N ASP A 55 14.28 -19.35 -0.91
CA ASP A 55 12.95 -19.31 -0.30
C ASP A 55 11.91 -19.94 -1.22
N PHE A 56 12.05 -19.75 -2.53
CA PHE A 56 11.23 -20.45 -3.51
C PHE A 56 11.45 -21.97 -3.47
N ALA A 57 12.70 -22.44 -3.43
CA ALA A 57 13.02 -23.86 -3.38
C ALA A 57 12.49 -24.54 -2.11
N THR A 58 12.60 -23.87 -0.95
CA THR A 58 12.08 -24.41 0.33
C THR A 58 10.56 -24.46 0.34
N ALA A 59 9.89 -23.42 -0.16
CA ALA A 59 8.43 -23.39 -0.29
C ALA A 59 7.92 -24.48 -1.24
N ALA A 60 8.57 -24.65 -2.40
CA ALA A 60 8.26 -25.70 -3.37
C ALA A 60 8.42 -27.10 -2.75
N ALA A 61 9.57 -27.39 -2.11
CA ALA A 61 9.82 -28.67 -1.47
C ALA A 61 8.79 -29.00 -0.38
N LYS A 62 8.39 -27.99 0.42
CA LYS A 62 7.35 -28.15 1.45
C LYS A 62 5.98 -28.44 0.85
N ALA A 63 5.63 -27.78 -0.26
CA ALA A 63 4.38 -28.02 -0.98
C ALA A 63 4.33 -29.44 -1.57
N PHE A 64 5.41 -29.90 -2.22
CA PHE A 64 5.50 -31.26 -2.74
C PHE A 64 5.38 -32.32 -1.65
N LYS A 65 6.05 -32.13 -0.51
CA LYS A 65 5.96 -33.06 0.63
C LYS A 65 4.54 -33.12 1.21
N LYS A 66 3.87 -31.97 1.32
CA LYS A 66 2.48 -31.91 1.80
C LYS A 66 1.52 -32.61 0.84
N HIS A 67 1.69 -32.39 -0.47
CA HIS A 67 0.88 -33.04 -1.50
C HIS A 67 1.08 -34.55 -1.51
N LYS A 68 2.33 -35.03 -1.45
CA LYS A 68 2.65 -36.46 -1.38
C LYS A 68 2.01 -37.11 -0.15
N ASN A 69 2.16 -36.50 1.02
CA ASN A 69 1.56 -37.02 2.26
C ASN A 69 0.03 -37.01 2.24
N ALA A 70 -0.61 -36.09 1.51
CA ALA A 70 -2.06 -36.09 1.34
C ALA A 70 -2.52 -37.23 0.40
N MET A 71 -1.78 -37.46 -0.69
CA MET A 71 -2.05 -38.56 -1.63
C MET A 71 -1.84 -39.93 -1.00
N ASP A 72 -0.79 -40.10 -0.20
CA ASP A 72 -0.52 -41.35 0.52
C ASP A 72 -1.57 -41.67 1.61
N LYS A 73 -2.31 -40.68 2.09
CA LYS A 73 -3.42 -40.85 3.05
C LYS A 73 -4.77 -41.14 2.39
N LEU A 74 -4.86 -40.95 1.07
CA LEU A 74 -6.06 -41.22 0.28
C LEU A 74 -6.02 -42.60 -0.39
N LYS A 75 -4.95 -43.37 -0.15
CA LYS A 75 -4.72 -44.72 -0.67
C LYS A 75 -4.82 -45.74 0.47
#